data_AF-A0A8E0IIJ8-F1
#
_entry.id   AF-A0A8E0IIJ8-F1
#
_cell.length_a   1.000
_cell.length_b   1.000
_cell.length_c   1.000
_cell.angle_alpha   90.00
_cell.angle_beta   90.00
_cell.angle_gamma   90.00
#
_symmetry.space_group_name_H-M   'P 1'
#
loop_
_entity.id
_entity.type
_entity.pdbx_description
1 polymer ?
#
loop_
_entity_poly.entity_id
_entity_poly.type
_entity_poly.pdbx_seq_one_letter_code
_entity_poly.pdbx_strand_id
1 'polypeptide(L)' 'MTIYDQHMHTLYSFDSEAQLRDYLTQTKAPVVTTEHLEFDNPDDGGRDNLPDYARMKATQAA' A
#
# COMPACT_ATOMS: atom_id res chain seq x y z
N MET A 1 20.40 -10.70 -11.73
CA MET A 1 19.09 -10.02 -11.68
C MET A 1 18.68 -9.97 -10.22
N THR A 2 18.36 -8.78 -9.70
CA THR A 2 17.92 -8.65 -8.30
C THR A 2 16.47 -9.08 -8.19
N ILE A 3 16.16 -10.03 -7.32
CA ILE A 3 14.80 -10.46 -7.02
C ILE A 3 14.33 -9.68 -5.78
N TYR A 4 13.19 -9.01 -5.90
CA TYR A 4 12.49 -8.35 -4.81
C TYR A 4 10.99 -8.43 -5.06
N ASP A 5 10.21 -8.25 -4.00
CA ASP A 5 8.75 -8.29 -4.08
C ASP A 5 8.23 -7.07 -4.85
N GLN A 6 7.34 -7.33 -5.81
CA GLN A 6 6.77 -6.34 -6.71
C GLN A 6 5.25 -6.21 -6.54
N HIS A 7 4.64 -6.93 -5.60
CA HIS A 7 3.20 -6.87 -5.33
C HIS A 7 2.93 -7.07 -3.83
N MET A 8 2.71 -5.98 -3.11
CA MET A 8 2.32 -6.00 -1.69
C MET A 8 1.42 -4.82 -1.34
N HIS A 9 0.63 -4.99 -0.28
CA HIS A 9 -0.33 -3.99 0.20
C HIS A 9 0.05 -3.52 1.61
N THR A 10 -0.19 -2.25 1.90
CA THR A 10 0.03 -1.66 3.23
C THR A 10 -1.28 -1.13 3.80
N LEU A 11 -1.21 -0.47 4.96
CA LEU A 11 -2.24 0.39 5.58
C LEU A 11 -2.99 1.30 4.58
N TYR A 12 -2.42 1.58 3.41
CA TYR A 12 -3.06 2.40 2.38
C TYR A 12 -4.13 1.66 1.57
N SER A 13 -4.16 0.33 1.63
CA SER A 13 -5.23 -0.51 1.08
C SER A 13 -6.34 -0.73 2.09
N PHE A 14 -7.60 -0.83 1.64
CA PHE A 14 -8.77 -0.89 2.52
C PHE A 14 -8.85 -2.16 3.38
N ASP A 15 -8.15 -3.21 2.97
CA ASP A 15 -8.17 -4.56 3.55
C ASP A 15 -6.85 -4.95 4.26
N SER A 16 -5.92 -4.00 4.43
CA SER A 16 -4.61 -4.28 5.03
C SER A 16 -4.33 -3.41 6.25
N GLU A 17 -3.74 -4.03 7.27
CA GLU A 17 -3.29 -3.36 8.50
C GLU A 17 -1.76 -3.21 8.56
N ALA A 18 -1.03 -3.63 7.51
CA ALA A 18 0.43 -3.69 7.51
C ALA A 18 1.08 -2.30 7.36
N GLN A 19 1.99 -1.92 8.28
CA GLN A 19 2.66 -0.63 8.21
C GLN A 19 3.80 -0.64 7.18
N LEU A 20 3.91 0.39 6.33
CA LEU A 20 5.02 0.52 5.38
C LEU A 20 6.40 0.41 6.04
N ARG A 21 6.55 0.99 7.25
CA ARG A 21 7.81 0.94 8.02
C ARG A 21 8.25 -0.48 8.33
N ASP A 22 7.31 -1.40 8.52
CA ASP A 22 7.64 -2.78 8.88
C ASP A 22 8.30 -3.48 7.69
N TYR A 23 7.80 -3.27 6.47
CA TYR A 23 8.46 -3.75 5.23
C TYR A 23 9.85 -3.14 5.04
N LEU A 24 10.01 -1.84 5.30
CA LEU A 24 11.32 -1.16 5.19
C LEU A 24 12.37 -1.73 6.16
N THR A 25 11.96 -2.34 7.28
CA THR A 25 12.89 -3.01 8.21
C THR A 25 13.26 -4.43 7.81
N GLN A 26 12.45 -5.09 6.98
CA GLN A 26 12.64 -6.50 6.60
C GLN A 26 13.63 -6.70 5.45
N THR A 27 13.89 -5.66 4.64
CA THR A 27 14.71 -5.80 3.43
C THR A 27 15.61 -4.59 3.18
N LYS A 28 16.68 -4.84 2.41
CA LYS A 28 17.54 -3.80 1.82
C LYS A 28 17.32 -3.64 0.32
N ALA A 29 16.50 -4.49 -0.29
CA ALA A 29 16.05 -4.32 -1.67
C ALA A 29 15.02 -3.17 -1.77
N PRO A 30 14.74 -2.68 -2.99
CA PRO A 30 13.63 -1.77 -3.21
C PRO A 30 12.32 -2.34 -2.66
N VAL A 31 11.53 -1.48 -2.03
CA VAL A 31 10.14 -1.78 -1.63
C VAL A 31 9.21 -1.12 -2.63
N VAL A 32 8.35 -1.93 -3.26
CA VAL A 32 7.32 -1.49 -4.20
C VAL A 32 5.98 -1.94 -3.63
N THR A 33 5.08 -1.00 -3.36
CA THR A 33 3.71 -1.31 -2.95
C THR A 33 2.76 -1.15 -4.13
N THR A 34 1.68 -1.92 -4.10
CA THR A 34 0.66 -2.01 -5.16
C THR A 34 -0.71 -1.87 -4.53
N GLU A 35 -0.97 -0.70 -3.94
CA GLU A 35 -2.19 -0.47 -3.18
C GLU A 35 -3.46 -0.63 -4.03
N HIS A 36 -4.53 -0.99 -3.35
CA HIS A 36 -5.85 -1.20 -3.92
C HIS A 36 -6.42 0.06 -4.60
N LEU A 37 -7.00 -0.13 -5.78
CA LEU A 37 -7.79 0.87 -6.51
C LEU A 37 -9.00 0.16 -7.12
N GLU A 38 -10.16 0.40 -6.53
CA GLU A 38 -11.40 -0.27 -6.90
C GLU A 38 -12.55 0.75 -6.99
N PHE A 39 -13.38 0.58 -8.01
CA PHE A 39 -14.64 1.32 -8.16
C PHE A 39 -15.80 0.40 -7.82
N ASP A 40 -16.82 0.92 -7.14
CA ASP A 40 -17.98 0.14 -6.66
C ASP A 40 -17.56 -1.15 -5.94
N ASN A 41 -16.63 -1.03 -4.97
CA ASN A 41 -16.02 -2.19 -4.33
C ASN A 41 -17.07 -3.00 -3.54
N PRO A 42 -17.38 -4.25 -3.93
CA PRO A 42 -18.36 -5.07 -3.21
C PRO A 42 -17.91 -5.41 -1.78
N ASP A 43 -16.60 -5.49 -1.55
CA ASP A 43 -16.03 -5.80 -0.24
C ASP A 43 -16.06 -4.60 0.72
N ASP A 44 -16.30 -3.39 0.18
CA ASP A 44 -16.43 -2.15 0.94
C ASP A 44 -17.81 -1.47 0.79
N GLY A 45 -18.84 -2.28 0.52
CA GLY A 45 -20.23 -1.83 0.47
C GLY A 45 -20.58 -0.95 -0.74
N GLY A 46 -19.93 -1.18 -1.88
CA GLY A 46 -20.12 -0.43 -3.13
C GLY A 46 -19.43 0.93 -3.14
N ARG A 47 -18.47 1.16 -2.25
CA ARG A 47 -17.70 2.41 -2.21
C ARG A 47 -16.53 2.37 -3.19
N ASP A 48 -16.17 3.53 -3.70
CA ASP A 48 -14.91 3.68 -4.44
C ASP A 48 -13.74 3.73 -3.45
N ASN A 49 -12.77 2.85 -3.63
CA ASN A 49 -11.51 2.87 -2.89
C ASN A 49 -10.43 3.50 -3.78
N LEU A 50 -10.28 4.81 -3.65
CA LEU A 50 -9.28 5.58 -4.38
C LEU A 50 -8.03 5.80 -3.52
N PRO A 51 -6.82 5.65 -4.09
CA PRO A 51 -5.58 5.96 -3.37
C PRO A 51 -5.50 7.42 -2.89
N ASP A 52 -5.29 7.63 -1.60
CA ASP A 52 -5.01 8.96 -1.03
C ASP A 52 -3.51 9.29 -1.08
N TYR A 53 -3.05 9.75 -2.25
CA TYR A 53 -1.64 10.12 -2.45
C TYR A 53 -1.17 11.27 -1.56
N ALA A 54 -2.06 12.15 -1.10
CA ALA A 54 -1.66 13.24 -0.20
C ALA A 54 -1.30 12.70 1.17
N ARG A 55 -2.13 11.80 1.72
CA ARG A 55 -1.86 11.08 2.97
C ARG A 55 -0.63 10.19 2.87
N MET A 56 -0.45 9.45 1.76
CA MET A 56 0.74 8.62 1.54
C MET A 56 2.04 9.43 1.47
N LYS A 57 2.02 10.64 0.90
CA LYS A 57 3.21 11.51 0.91
C LYS A 57 3.50 12.05 2.31
N ALA A 58 2.47 12.36 3.10
CA ALA A 58 2.64 12.89 4.45
C ALA A 58 3.34 11.88 5.38
N THR A 59 3.11 10.58 5.19
CA THR A 59 3.76 9.50 5.96
C THR A 59 5.20 9.21 5.52
N GLN A 60 5.63 9.70 4.36
CA GLN A 60 7.01 9.55 3.86
C GLN A 60 7.94 10.69 4.30
N ALA A 61 7.37 11.82 4.74
CA ALA A 61 8.11 13.01 5.14
C ALA A 61 8.51 13.04 6.63
N ALA A 62 8.15 12.00 7.40
CA ALA A 62 8.42 11.83 8.83
C ALA A 62 9.43 10.71 9.06
#